data_AF-A0A8X6TDF4-F1
#
_entry.id   AF-A0A8X6TDF4-F1
#
_cell.length_a   1.000
_cell.length_b   1.000
_cell.length_c   1.000
_cell.angle_alpha   90.00
_cell.angle_beta   90.00
_cell.angle_gamma   90.00
#
_symmetry.space_group_name_H-M   'P 1'
#
loop_
_entity.id
_entity.type
_entity.pdbx_description
1 polymer ?
#
loop_
_entity_poly.entity_id
_entity_poly.type
_entity_poly.pdbx_seq_one_letter_code
_entity_poly.pdbx_strand_id
1 'polypeptide(L)'
;MEKQEWREAFHRQPAYYLFLDLTSPLSIHDLNTICQVLQDLTALSVSLKGTQRFSELGIYALSSRMKCIFPIQSVKNNYGKFQFSIECMQNTTALFTGKETFQTDQLSESLQDAIQQYETYYQGAIQHKEEWPQLQIMFFSAQPAQKIVKSVEESLSSIELAYIRQVNVVILRGRIFTSSFNSSDSKSHTQLQSSQCIFDNEEKENIIKSVLHVIEIETNSYQLESIFKCWLHDCGTDSVHLRIIVDKVVLHCDIKECLLNVESLPTTSQFLLFPNSSLPQPTTRVNPVSKQLSGSKVPVYTFEAISVVRKEGLCESLLFGHPYVAIATRCWKIDWGELERNQQQFTALVQYLNKNDLVLLAKRQSPKSTTSEKPLPSGFFAFLPSKNTLLVKSVASKELMMPLGEMELKEMPEDVKVEMEECLKNLEEKDIYNPLAISSGLYTFLSSSINKMNKSRPAANFIVPTICKDNDLRNKKKKCAVLPVAEVQVKKSRELTLQNDFMTASAMFKKRFPNNLE
;
A
#
# COMPACT_ATOMS: atom_id res chain seq x y z
N MET A 1 -19.03 -9.11 28.74
CA MET A 1 -19.92 -9.23 27.57
C MET A 1 -19.24 -8.48 26.45
N GLU A 2 -18.48 -9.15 25.57
CA GLU A 2 -17.71 -8.42 24.54
C GLU A 2 -18.50 -8.32 23.24
N LYS A 3 -18.86 -7.09 22.89
CA LYS A 3 -19.49 -6.70 21.63
C LYS A 3 -18.47 -6.86 20.51
N GLN A 4 -18.90 -7.24 19.30
CA GLN A 4 -18.01 -7.29 18.13
C GLN A 4 -17.35 -5.92 17.92
N GLU A 5 -16.03 -5.90 18.02
CA GLU A 5 -15.21 -4.72 17.76
C GLU A 5 -14.96 -4.58 16.25
N TRP A 6 -14.86 -3.33 15.80
CA TRP A 6 -14.64 -2.96 14.41
C TRP A 6 -13.52 -1.94 14.33
N ARG A 7 -12.70 -2.04 13.28
CA ARG A 7 -11.66 -1.08 12.93
C ARG A 7 -11.90 -0.52 11.53
N GLU A 8 -11.30 0.61 11.21
CA GLU A 8 -11.36 1.19 9.87
C GLU A 8 -10.13 0.77 9.07
N ALA A 9 -10.35 0.09 7.94
CA ALA A 9 -9.26 -0.32 7.07
C ALA A 9 -8.80 0.83 6.17
N PHE A 10 -7.48 1.03 6.06
CA PHE A 10 -6.85 2.05 5.20
C PHE A 10 -7.31 3.49 5.49
N HIS A 11 -7.82 3.78 6.68
CA HIS A 11 -8.32 5.12 7.03
C HIS A 11 -7.19 6.14 7.22
N ARG A 12 -6.04 5.71 7.75
CA ARG A 12 -4.86 6.57 7.99
C ARG A 12 -3.78 6.40 6.91
N GLN A 13 -4.18 6.28 5.65
CA GLN A 13 -3.21 6.24 4.55
C GLN A 13 -2.53 7.60 4.41
N PRO A 14 -1.19 7.66 4.37
CA PRO A 14 -0.49 8.93 4.27
C PRO A 14 -0.58 9.50 2.85
N ALA A 15 -0.39 10.81 2.74
CA ALA A 15 -0.07 11.46 1.48
C ALA A 15 1.43 11.31 1.19
N TYR A 16 1.79 11.24 -0.09
CA TYR A 16 3.18 11.02 -0.51
C TYR A 16 3.73 12.18 -1.32
N TYR A 17 4.95 12.62 -0.99
CA TYR A 17 5.77 13.44 -1.87
C TYR A 17 7.03 12.69 -2.30
N LEU A 18 7.29 12.71 -3.61
CA LEU A 18 8.54 12.23 -4.18
C LEU A 18 9.40 13.41 -4.63
N PHE A 19 10.65 13.40 -4.24
CA PHE A 19 11.67 14.31 -4.71
C PHE A 19 12.73 13.50 -5.44
N LEU A 20 12.81 13.68 -6.75
CA LEU A 20 13.74 12.97 -7.63
C LEU A 20 14.94 13.87 -7.89
N ASP A 21 16.09 13.52 -7.34
CA ASP A 21 17.35 14.20 -7.61
C ASP A 21 17.93 13.79 -8.95
N LEU A 22 17.79 14.67 -9.94
CA LEU A 22 18.24 14.50 -11.32
C LEU A 22 19.68 14.99 -11.55
N THR A 23 20.40 15.32 -10.48
CA THR A 23 21.80 15.75 -10.57
C THR A 23 22.73 14.54 -10.72
N SER A 24 23.91 14.77 -11.31
CA SER A 24 24.93 13.71 -11.46
C SER A 24 25.33 13.14 -10.09
N PRO A 25 25.37 11.82 -9.87
CA PRO A 25 25.57 10.78 -10.89
C PRO A 25 24.32 10.00 -11.34
N LEU A 26 23.09 10.50 -11.12
CA LEU A 26 21.89 9.78 -11.58
C LEU A 26 21.89 9.63 -13.11
N SER A 27 21.68 8.42 -13.60
CA SER A 27 21.58 8.17 -15.05
C SER A 27 20.13 8.27 -15.56
N ILE A 28 19.97 8.50 -16.87
CA ILE A 28 18.66 8.43 -17.54
C ILE A 28 18.03 7.04 -17.38
N HIS A 29 18.85 5.98 -17.38
CA HIS A 29 18.37 4.62 -17.14
C HIS A 29 17.77 4.45 -15.75
N ASP A 30 18.43 5.01 -14.72
CA ASP A 30 17.94 4.99 -13.34
C ASP A 30 16.61 5.73 -13.22
N LEU A 31 16.51 6.94 -13.79
CA LEU A 31 15.26 7.69 -13.83
C LEU A 31 14.15 6.91 -14.54
N ASN A 32 14.44 6.33 -15.71
CA ASN A 32 13.47 5.53 -16.45
C ASN A 32 12.99 4.31 -15.65
N THR A 33 13.89 3.66 -14.90
CA THR A 33 13.55 2.54 -14.02
C THR A 33 12.62 3.00 -12.90
N ILE A 34 12.93 4.11 -12.22
CA ILE A 34 12.06 4.67 -11.16
C ILE A 34 10.69 5.04 -11.72
N CYS A 35 10.66 5.74 -12.86
CA CYS A 35 9.44 6.14 -13.53
C CYS A 35 8.57 4.95 -13.92
N GLN A 36 9.18 3.91 -14.49
CA GLN A 36 8.48 2.69 -14.91
C GLN A 36 7.87 1.97 -13.71
N VAL A 37 8.64 1.75 -12.64
CA VAL A 37 8.12 1.09 -11.44
C VAL A 37 7.00 1.91 -10.78
N LEU A 38 7.14 3.24 -10.74
CA LEU A 38 6.11 4.13 -10.22
C LEU A 38 4.83 4.08 -11.08
N GLN A 39 4.96 4.02 -12.42
CA GLN A 39 3.83 3.82 -13.33
C GLN A 39 3.15 2.47 -13.11
N ASP A 40 3.93 1.40 -12.92
CA ASP A 40 3.43 0.04 -12.69
C ASP A 40 2.66 -0.07 -11.36
N LEU A 41 3.22 0.49 -10.28
CA LEU A 41 2.56 0.56 -8.98
C LEU A 41 1.26 1.36 -9.04
N THR A 42 1.28 2.54 -9.67
CA THR A 42 0.10 3.41 -9.75
C THR A 42 -0.97 2.84 -10.68
N ALA A 43 -0.59 2.18 -11.78
CA ALA A 43 -1.52 1.44 -12.63
C ALA A 43 -2.21 0.32 -11.83
N LEU A 44 -1.44 -0.41 -11.03
CA LEU A 44 -1.95 -1.42 -10.11
C LEU A 44 -2.92 -0.81 -9.10
N SER A 45 -2.49 0.19 -8.34
CA SER A 45 -3.28 0.76 -7.24
C SER A 45 -4.60 1.35 -7.70
N VAL A 46 -4.63 2.02 -8.85
CA VAL A 46 -5.84 2.60 -9.46
C VAL A 46 -6.79 1.51 -10.00
N SER A 47 -6.26 0.33 -10.32
CA SER A 47 -7.02 -0.79 -10.87
C SER A 47 -7.60 -1.75 -9.83
N LEU A 48 -7.12 -1.72 -8.59
CA LEU A 48 -7.60 -2.57 -7.52
C LEU A 48 -9.06 -2.23 -7.15
N LYS A 49 -9.90 -3.25 -7.06
CA LYS A 49 -11.26 -3.15 -6.52
C LYS A 49 -11.22 -3.04 -5.00
N GLY A 50 -12.19 -2.33 -4.42
CA GLY A 50 -12.35 -2.20 -2.97
C GLY A 50 -11.84 -0.86 -2.42
N THR A 51 -11.48 -0.85 -1.13
CA THR A 51 -10.99 0.34 -0.43
C THR A 51 -9.70 0.84 -1.08
N GLN A 52 -9.62 2.16 -1.26
CA GLN A 52 -8.44 2.78 -1.84
C GLN A 52 -7.26 2.64 -0.89
N ARG A 53 -6.18 2.03 -1.39
CA ARG A 53 -4.96 1.75 -0.61
C ARG A 53 -3.91 2.84 -0.72
N PHE A 54 -3.97 3.62 -1.80
CA PHE A 54 -3.03 4.68 -2.13
C PHE A 54 -3.81 5.83 -2.77
N SER A 55 -3.67 7.03 -2.22
CA SER A 55 -4.62 8.12 -2.47
C SER A 55 -3.98 9.34 -3.12
N GLU A 56 -3.05 10.01 -2.45
CA GLU A 56 -2.47 11.27 -2.90
C GLU A 56 -0.96 11.18 -3.15
N LEU A 57 -0.52 11.77 -4.25
CA LEU A 57 0.89 11.84 -4.63
C LEU A 57 1.22 13.23 -5.17
N GLY A 58 2.37 13.77 -4.78
CA GLY A 58 3.05 14.86 -5.46
C GLY A 58 4.48 14.48 -5.85
N ILE A 59 5.01 15.10 -6.90
CA ILE A 59 6.35 14.80 -7.45
C ILE A 59 7.08 16.08 -7.79
N TYR A 60 8.31 16.20 -7.29
CA TYR A 60 9.29 17.23 -7.62
C TYR A 60 10.50 16.61 -8.29
N ALA A 61 11.04 17.33 -9.26
CA ALA A 61 12.37 17.08 -9.81
C ALA A 61 13.34 18.11 -9.24
N LEU A 62 14.42 17.62 -8.64
CA LEU A 62 15.54 18.42 -8.15
C LEU A 62 16.64 18.43 -9.21
N SER A 63 17.00 19.61 -9.69
CA SER A 63 18.10 19.85 -10.64
C SER A 63 18.65 21.26 -10.37
N SER A 64 19.34 21.93 -11.29
CA SER A 64 19.66 23.36 -11.11
C SER A 64 18.44 24.26 -11.00
N ARG A 65 17.26 23.77 -11.41
CA ARG A 65 15.95 24.37 -11.11
C ARG A 65 15.04 23.32 -10.48
N MET A 66 14.43 23.65 -9.33
CA MET A 66 13.40 22.81 -8.73
C MET A 66 12.11 22.95 -9.52
N LYS A 67 11.50 21.82 -9.90
CA LYS A 67 10.26 21.82 -10.67
C LYS A 67 9.24 20.88 -10.05
N CYS A 68 8.06 21.41 -9.73
CA CYS A 68 6.89 20.59 -9.42
C CYS A 68 6.40 19.92 -10.71
N ILE A 69 6.61 18.61 -10.82
CA ILE A 69 6.26 17.78 -11.99
C ILE A 69 4.78 17.39 -11.91
N PHE A 70 4.33 17.03 -10.70
CA PHE A 70 2.97 16.64 -10.43
C PHE A 70 2.57 17.22 -9.07
N PRO A 71 1.69 18.23 -9.01
CA PRO A 71 1.24 18.78 -7.74
C PRO A 71 0.45 17.73 -6.96
N ILE A 72 0.42 17.85 -5.64
CA ILE A 72 -0.30 16.89 -4.80
C ILE A 72 -1.77 16.79 -5.20
N GLN A 73 -2.18 15.59 -5.61
CA GLN A 73 -3.56 15.30 -5.97
C GLN A 73 -3.84 13.81 -5.95
N SER A 74 -5.12 13.45 -5.96
CA SER A 74 -5.53 12.05 -6.06
C SER A 74 -5.10 11.42 -7.39
N VAL A 75 -4.24 10.40 -7.34
CA VAL A 75 -3.72 9.71 -8.54
C VAL A 75 -4.84 8.96 -9.27
N LYS A 76 -5.76 8.34 -8.53
CA LYS A 76 -6.92 7.62 -9.07
C LYS A 76 -7.81 8.50 -9.93
N ASN A 77 -8.04 9.74 -9.51
CA ASN A 77 -8.89 10.69 -10.23
C ASN A 77 -8.15 11.45 -11.34
N ASN A 78 -6.81 11.49 -11.28
CA ASN A 78 -5.96 12.27 -12.18
C ASN A 78 -4.92 11.42 -12.92
N TYR A 79 -5.17 10.12 -13.11
CA TYR A 79 -4.17 9.20 -13.64
C TYR A 79 -3.64 9.59 -15.03
N GLY A 80 -4.51 10.11 -15.91
CA GLY A 80 -4.07 10.60 -17.23
C GLY A 80 -3.08 11.77 -17.14
N LYS A 81 -3.26 12.69 -16.18
CA LYS A 81 -2.31 13.78 -15.92
C LYS A 81 -1.01 13.25 -15.34
N PHE A 82 -1.11 12.29 -14.41
CA PHE A 82 0.04 11.64 -13.80
C PHE A 82 0.90 10.97 -14.88
N GLN A 83 0.29 10.14 -15.72
CA GLN A 83 0.98 9.43 -16.78
C GLN A 83 1.67 10.38 -17.76
N PHE A 84 0.97 11.45 -18.19
CA PHE A 84 1.56 12.48 -19.03
C PHE A 84 2.76 13.17 -18.37
N SER A 85 2.68 13.43 -17.05
CA SER A 85 3.77 14.06 -16.29
C SER A 85 5.01 13.16 -16.23
N ILE A 86 4.83 11.86 -16.01
CA ILE A 86 5.93 10.89 -16.02
C ILE A 86 6.53 10.74 -17.44
N GLU A 87 5.68 10.65 -18.47
CA GLU A 87 6.14 10.56 -19.86
C GLU A 87 6.95 11.80 -20.28
N CYS A 88 6.50 13.00 -19.91
CA CYS A 88 7.27 14.22 -20.11
C CYS A 88 8.63 14.16 -19.41
N MET A 89 8.68 13.67 -18.17
CA MET A 89 9.93 13.54 -17.42
C MET A 89 10.90 12.55 -18.05
N GLN A 90 10.42 11.38 -18.49
CA GLN A 90 11.24 10.37 -19.19
C GLN A 90 11.81 10.89 -20.52
N ASN A 91 11.04 11.71 -21.24
CA ASN A 91 11.42 12.23 -22.56
C ASN A 91 12.27 13.52 -22.50
N THR A 92 12.38 14.18 -21.34
CA THR A 92 13.07 15.47 -21.23
C THR A 92 14.50 15.28 -20.71
N THR A 93 15.43 15.02 -21.63
CA THR A 93 16.88 14.98 -21.32
C THR A 93 17.41 16.30 -20.77
N ALA A 94 16.74 17.42 -21.08
CA ALA A 94 17.06 18.75 -20.55
C ALA A 94 16.83 18.91 -19.03
N LEU A 95 16.15 17.95 -18.38
CA LEU A 95 16.02 17.93 -16.92
C LEU A 95 17.32 17.50 -16.23
N PHE A 96 18.24 16.82 -16.94
CA PHE A 96 19.52 16.43 -16.39
C PHE A 96 20.53 17.56 -16.53
N THR A 97 20.94 18.10 -15.39
CA THR A 97 22.00 19.09 -15.34
C THR A 97 23.31 18.34 -15.15
N GLY A 98 24.06 18.12 -16.24
CA GLY A 98 25.22 17.23 -16.24
C GLY A 98 26.28 17.48 -15.16
N LYS A 99 26.41 18.71 -14.63
CA LYS A 99 27.33 19.07 -13.54
C LYS A 99 26.76 19.95 -12.43
N GLU A 100 25.57 20.54 -12.63
CA GLU A 100 25.01 21.49 -11.67
C GLU A 100 24.22 20.73 -10.61
N THR A 101 24.54 20.95 -9.34
CA THR A 101 23.78 20.45 -8.19
C THR A 101 22.89 21.55 -7.64
N PHE A 102 21.73 21.19 -7.11
CA PHE A 102 20.92 22.16 -6.39
C PHE A 102 21.59 22.62 -5.09
N GLN A 103 21.23 23.83 -4.64
CA GLN A 103 21.66 24.36 -3.35
C GLN A 103 20.65 24.00 -2.25
N THR A 104 21.10 23.94 -0.98
CA THR A 104 20.21 23.68 0.16
C THR A 104 19.05 24.68 0.21
N ASP A 105 19.28 25.96 -0.08
CA ASP A 105 18.22 26.99 -0.08
C ASP A 105 17.09 26.67 -1.06
N GLN A 106 17.44 26.18 -2.26
CA GLN A 106 16.47 25.76 -3.27
C GLN A 106 15.68 24.52 -2.83
N LEU A 107 16.32 23.60 -2.11
CA LEU A 107 15.65 22.45 -1.52
C LEU A 107 14.63 22.90 -0.46
N SER A 108 15.04 23.81 0.43
CA SER A 108 14.17 24.38 1.46
C SER A 108 12.95 25.07 0.86
N GLU A 109 13.12 25.88 -0.18
CA GLU A 109 12.01 26.52 -0.90
C GLU A 109 11.04 25.49 -1.51
N SER A 110 11.58 24.46 -2.18
CA SER A 110 10.73 23.41 -2.80
C SER A 110 9.98 22.57 -1.77
N LEU A 111 10.59 22.34 -0.61
CA LEU A 111 9.98 21.60 0.47
C LEU A 111 8.88 22.44 1.15
N GLN A 112 9.11 23.74 1.34
CA GLN A 112 8.08 24.67 1.81
C GLN A 112 6.90 24.77 0.83
N ASP A 113 7.15 24.85 -0.48
CA ASP A 113 6.09 24.82 -1.52
C ASP A 113 5.31 23.50 -1.47
N ALA A 114 5.98 22.36 -1.32
CA ALA A 114 5.32 21.07 -1.17
C ALA A 114 4.41 21.00 0.07
N ILE A 115 4.89 21.47 1.22
CA ILE A 115 4.08 21.55 2.45
C ILE A 115 2.90 22.49 2.24
N GLN A 116 3.11 23.68 1.69
CA GLN A 116 2.03 24.65 1.44
C GLN A 116 0.96 24.08 0.48
N GLN A 117 1.37 23.35 -0.57
CA GLN A 117 0.43 22.67 -1.47
C GLN A 117 -0.36 21.58 -0.75
N TYR A 118 0.27 20.81 0.14
CA TYR A 118 -0.40 19.81 0.96
C TYR A 118 -1.42 20.44 1.91
N GLU A 119 -1.04 21.51 2.62
CA GLU A 119 -1.95 22.22 3.52
C GLU A 119 -3.14 22.79 2.75
N THR A 120 -2.88 23.44 1.60
CA THR A 120 -3.94 24.00 0.75
C THR A 120 -4.89 22.91 0.24
N TYR A 121 -4.36 21.74 -0.13
CA TYR A 121 -5.15 20.62 -0.63
C TYR A 121 -6.11 20.08 0.43
N TYR A 122 -5.64 19.85 1.67
CA TYR A 122 -6.48 19.29 2.72
C TYR A 122 -7.31 20.33 3.46
N GLN A 123 -6.86 21.59 3.56
CA GLN A 123 -7.68 22.67 4.14
C GLN A 123 -8.99 22.88 3.38
N GLY A 124 -9.00 22.63 2.07
CA GLY A 124 -10.22 22.67 1.26
C GLY A 124 -11.13 21.44 1.42
N ALA A 125 -10.61 20.31 1.90
CA ALA A 125 -11.30 19.02 1.91
C ALA A 125 -11.68 18.51 3.32
N ILE A 126 -10.87 18.81 4.34
CA ILE A 126 -10.99 18.31 5.71
C ILE A 126 -10.85 19.50 6.67
N GLN A 127 -11.90 19.78 7.45
CA GLN A 127 -11.95 20.95 8.34
C GLN A 127 -10.98 20.83 9.53
N HIS A 128 -10.83 19.64 10.10
CA HIS A 128 -10.00 19.40 11.27
C HIS A 128 -8.59 18.95 10.89
N LYS A 129 -7.57 19.73 11.26
CA LYS A 129 -6.15 19.43 10.99
C LYS A 129 -5.68 18.09 11.57
N GLU A 130 -6.29 17.63 12.66
CA GLU A 130 -5.98 16.33 13.30
C GLU A 130 -6.43 15.12 12.46
N GLU A 131 -7.38 15.33 11.55
CA GLU A 131 -7.89 14.32 10.63
C GLU A 131 -7.14 14.32 9.30
N TRP A 132 -6.18 15.24 9.11
CA TRP A 132 -5.40 15.30 7.89
C TRP A 132 -4.50 14.06 7.77
N PRO A 133 -4.41 13.44 6.58
CA PRO A 133 -3.49 12.35 6.34
C PRO A 133 -2.04 12.74 6.62
N GLN A 134 -1.33 11.98 7.43
CA GLN A 134 0.09 12.28 7.67
C GLN A 134 0.88 12.23 6.35
N LEU A 135 1.96 13.01 6.29
CA LEU A 135 2.79 13.12 5.10
C LEU A 135 4.01 12.19 5.19
N GLN A 136 4.27 11.45 4.11
CA GLN A 136 5.52 10.75 3.89
C GLN A 136 6.29 11.35 2.73
N ILE A 137 7.53 11.74 2.98
CA ILE A 137 8.39 12.38 1.98
C ILE A 137 9.51 11.41 1.63
N MET A 138 9.81 11.28 0.34
CA MET A 138 10.84 10.39 -0.16
C MET A 138 11.73 11.11 -1.17
N PHE A 139 13.02 11.16 -0.85
CA PHE A 139 14.07 11.66 -1.73
C PHE A 139 14.74 10.47 -2.42
N PHE A 140 14.84 10.48 -3.73
CA PHE A 140 15.66 9.54 -4.49
C PHE A 140 16.88 10.29 -5.01
N SER A 141 18.08 9.86 -4.62
CA SER A 141 19.32 10.52 -5.03
C SER A 141 20.45 9.54 -5.25
N ALA A 142 21.28 9.80 -6.25
CA ALA A 142 22.54 9.09 -6.46
C ALA A 142 23.75 9.84 -5.85
N GLN A 143 23.51 10.97 -5.17
CA GLN A 143 24.55 11.73 -4.48
C GLN A 143 25.10 10.96 -3.26
N PRO A 144 26.31 11.30 -2.78
CA PRO A 144 26.82 10.77 -1.52
C PRO A 144 25.82 11.02 -0.38
N ALA A 145 25.51 9.97 0.38
CA ALA A 145 24.49 10.01 1.44
C ALA A 145 24.67 11.18 2.41
N GLN A 146 25.90 11.42 2.87
CA GLN A 146 26.22 12.51 3.79
C GLN A 146 25.81 13.89 3.26
N LYS A 147 25.97 14.14 1.95
CA LYS A 147 25.66 15.43 1.34
C LYS A 147 24.15 15.66 1.30
N ILE A 148 23.41 14.70 0.76
CA ILE A 148 21.96 14.81 0.61
C ILE A 148 21.24 14.81 1.95
N VAL A 149 21.68 13.96 2.90
CA VAL A 149 21.12 13.91 4.27
C VAL A 149 21.30 15.25 4.97
N LYS A 150 22.50 15.82 4.92
CA LYS A 150 22.77 17.14 5.52
C LYS A 150 21.89 18.22 4.91
N SER A 151 21.76 18.28 3.58
CA SER A 151 20.87 19.26 2.93
C SER A 151 19.40 19.05 3.33
N VAL A 152 18.94 17.80 3.45
CA VAL A 152 17.56 17.51 3.88
C VAL A 152 17.34 17.90 5.35
N GLU A 153 18.29 17.63 6.24
CA GLU A 153 18.24 18.05 7.65
C GLU A 153 18.17 19.58 7.78
N GLU A 154 19.04 20.29 7.06
CA GLU A 154 19.05 21.75 7.01
C GLU A 154 17.72 22.29 6.48
N SER A 155 17.15 21.70 5.43
CA SER A 155 15.85 22.13 4.90
C SER A 155 14.68 21.87 5.85
N LEU A 156 14.67 20.72 6.53
CA LEU A 156 13.64 20.34 7.52
C LEU A 156 13.68 21.24 8.77
N SER A 157 14.84 21.84 9.08
CA SER A 157 14.97 22.77 10.21
C SER A 157 14.04 23.99 10.09
N SER A 158 13.63 24.35 8.87
CA SER A 158 12.76 25.51 8.58
C SER A 158 11.26 25.19 8.55
N ILE A 159 10.87 23.92 8.69
CA ILE A 159 9.51 23.42 8.42
C ILE A 159 8.81 22.95 9.70
N GLU A 160 7.47 23.04 9.70
CA GLU A 160 6.61 22.43 10.73
C GLU A 160 6.51 20.92 10.50
N LEU A 161 7.04 20.14 11.46
CA LEU A 161 7.13 18.69 11.35
C LEU A 161 5.87 17.95 11.83
N ALA A 162 4.85 18.67 12.33
CA ALA A 162 3.68 18.09 12.98
C ALA A 162 2.90 17.09 12.10
N TYR A 163 2.86 17.33 10.78
CA TYR A 163 2.17 16.46 9.84
C TYR A 163 3.09 15.43 9.18
N ILE A 164 4.41 15.51 9.40
CA ILE A 164 5.38 14.63 8.74
C ILE A 164 5.53 13.36 9.56
N ARG A 165 5.07 12.24 9.01
CA ARG A 165 5.24 10.92 9.63
C ARG A 165 6.67 10.41 9.45
N GLN A 166 7.21 10.58 8.25
CA GLN A 166 8.47 9.96 7.86
C GLN A 166 9.10 10.69 6.68
N VAL A 167 10.42 10.85 6.71
CA VAL A 167 11.24 11.32 5.60
C VAL A 167 12.24 10.23 5.25
N ASN A 168 12.20 9.72 4.03
CA ASN A 168 13.11 8.70 3.55
C ASN A 168 14.07 9.29 2.52
N VAL A 169 15.37 9.15 2.75
CA VAL A 169 16.41 9.44 1.76
C VAL A 169 16.88 8.13 1.18
N VAL A 170 16.44 7.84 -0.04
CA VAL A 170 16.76 6.64 -0.80
C VAL A 170 17.99 6.90 -1.67
N ILE A 171 19.12 6.33 -1.27
CA ILE A 171 20.38 6.42 -1.97
C ILE A 171 20.45 5.33 -3.05
N LEU A 172 20.57 5.78 -4.29
CA LEU A 172 20.61 4.96 -5.48
C LEU A 172 22.06 4.64 -5.84
N ARG A 173 22.46 3.38 -5.66
CA ARG A 173 23.73 2.88 -6.15
C ARG A 173 23.57 2.46 -7.60
N GLY A 174 24.33 3.12 -8.49
CA GLY A 174 24.45 2.70 -9.88
C GLY A 174 25.06 1.29 -9.98
N ARG A 175 24.76 0.58 -11.08
CA ARG A 175 25.46 -0.66 -11.44
C ARG A 175 26.91 -0.33 -11.83
N ILE A 176 27.78 -0.12 -10.85
CA ILE A 176 29.21 -0.07 -11.12
C ILE A 176 29.63 -1.53 -11.29
N PHE A 177 30.15 -1.87 -12.49
CA PHE A 177 30.97 -3.06 -12.68
C PHE A 177 31.94 -3.15 -11.51
N THR A 178 31.90 -4.24 -10.75
CA THR A 178 32.79 -4.49 -9.62
C THR A 178 34.24 -4.46 -10.10
N SER A 179 34.87 -3.28 -10.03
CA SER A 179 36.31 -3.17 -9.91
C SER A 179 36.58 -2.97 -8.42
N SER A 180 37.41 -3.87 -7.91
CA SER A 180 37.70 -4.09 -6.50
C SER A 180 37.90 -2.80 -5.71
N PHE A 181 37.22 -2.70 -4.57
CA PHE A 181 37.83 -2.07 -3.41
C PHE A 181 37.74 -3.04 -2.23
N ASN A 182 38.86 -3.74 -2.04
CA ASN A 182 39.19 -4.34 -0.77
C ASN A 182 39.30 -3.24 0.29
N SER A 183 38.64 -3.51 1.42
CA SER A 183 39.00 -3.14 2.80
C SER A 183 39.59 -1.75 3.06
N SER A 184 38.90 -0.98 3.91
CA SER A 184 39.45 -0.60 5.22
C SER A 184 38.32 -0.10 6.11
N ASP A 185 38.02 -0.88 7.14
CA ASP A 185 37.34 -0.42 8.34
C ASP A 185 38.04 0.80 8.94
N SER A 186 37.28 1.83 9.28
CA SER A 186 37.57 2.62 10.48
C SER A 186 36.29 3.25 11.00
N LYS A 187 35.72 2.61 12.02
CA LYS A 187 34.82 3.25 12.97
C LYS A 187 35.57 4.41 13.62
N SER A 188 35.16 5.65 13.36
CA SER A 188 35.52 6.79 14.19
C SER A 188 34.24 7.47 14.67
N HIS A 189 33.81 7.10 15.87
CA HIS A 189 32.98 7.96 16.71
C HIS A 189 33.79 9.22 17.01
N THR A 190 33.46 10.31 16.35
CA THR A 190 33.95 11.63 16.75
C THR A 190 32.81 12.32 17.47
N GLN A 191 32.83 12.25 18.81
CA GLN A 191 32.09 13.16 19.67
C GLN A 191 32.59 14.58 19.37
N LEU A 192 31.75 15.39 18.74
CA LEU A 192 31.92 16.84 18.74
C LEU A 192 31.17 17.38 19.96
N GLN A 193 31.92 17.69 21.01
CA GLN A 193 31.48 18.60 22.05
C GLN A 193 31.42 20.01 21.45
N SER A 194 30.24 20.62 21.45
CA SER A 194 30.11 22.07 21.36
C SER A 194 29.19 22.57 22.47
N SER A 195 29.71 23.52 23.22
CA SER A 195 29.15 24.11 24.41
C SER A 195 27.96 25.02 24.12
N GLN A 196 26.90 24.85 24.91
CA GLN A 196 25.89 25.83 25.35
C GLN A 196 25.46 26.95 24.39
N CYS A 197 24.24 26.82 23.85
CA CYS A 197 23.11 27.75 24.03
C CYS A 197 21.86 27.20 23.30
N ILE A 198 20.67 27.42 23.88
CA ILE A 198 19.30 27.25 23.31
C ILE A 198 18.72 25.83 23.44
N PHE A 199 17.95 25.62 24.51
CA PHE A 199 17.20 24.38 24.81
C PHE A 199 16.17 23.96 23.73
N ASP A 200 15.81 24.84 22.79
CA ASP A 200 14.82 24.54 21.74
C ASP A 200 15.41 23.85 20.49
N ASN A 201 16.72 24.03 20.21
CA ASN A 201 17.34 23.49 18.99
C ASN A 201 17.63 21.99 19.09
N GLU A 202 18.02 21.49 20.27
CA GLU A 202 18.30 20.07 20.46
C GLU A 202 17.05 19.21 20.29
N GLU A 203 15.89 19.67 20.77
CA GLU A 203 14.62 18.96 20.62
C GLU A 203 14.22 18.83 19.15
N LYS A 204 14.29 19.93 18.38
CA LYS A 204 13.95 19.90 16.95
C LYS A 204 14.93 19.01 16.16
N GLU A 205 16.22 19.06 16.47
CA GLU A 205 17.21 18.19 15.85
C GLU A 205 16.95 16.71 16.16
N ASN A 206 16.56 16.39 17.39
CA ASN A 206 16.19 15.04 17.80
C ASN A 206 14.91 14.56 17.09
N ILE A 207 13.93 15.44 16.90
CA ILE A 207 12.72 15.14 16.12
C ILE A 207 13.10 14.84 14.66
N ILE A 208 13.94 15.66 14.03
CA ILE A 208 14.41 15.43 12.65
C ILE A 208 15.09 14.07 12.53
N LYS A 209 16.01 13.75 13.46
CA LYS A 209 16.69 12.45 13.50
C LYS A 209 15.73 11.27 13.69
N SER A 210 14.60 11.48 14.37
CA SER A 210 13.59 10.45 14.58
C SER A 210 12.74 10.15 13.34
N VAL A 211 12.49 11.15 12.49
CA VAL A 211 11.65 11.01 11.28
C VAL A 211 12.46 10.73 10.02
N LEU A 212 13.75 11.09 10.00
CA LEU A 212 14.64 10.94 8.87
C LEU A 212 15.28 9.55 8.86
N HIS A 213 15.09 8.81 7.76
CA HIS A 213 15.69 7.51 7.56
C HIS A 213 16.44 7.47 6.23
N VAL A 214 17.62 6.87 6.26
CA VAL A 214 18.44 6.64 5.07
C VAL A 214 18.29 5.19 4.65
N ILE A 215 17.96 4.98 3.37
CA ILE A 215 17.79 3.66 2.77
C ILE A 215 18.73 3.58 1.58
N GLU A 216 19.64 2.61 1.55
CA GLU A 216 20.53 2.42 0.41
C GLU A 216 20.06 1.23 -0.42
N ILE A 217 19.91 1.42 -1.72
CA ILE A 217 19.46 0.39 -2.65
C ILE A 217 20.26 0.42 -3.95
N GLU A 218 20.31 -0.72 -4.62
CA GLU A 218 20.69 -0.81 -6.02
C GLU A 218 19.52 -0.34 -6.88
N THR A 219 19.80 0.46 -7.92
CA THR A 219 18.76 0.91 -8.85
C THR A 219 18.32 -0.24 -9.77
N ASN A 220 17.45 -1.09 -9.26
CA ASN A 220 16.79 -2.15 -10.00
C ASN A 220 15.28 -2.16 -9.70
N SER A 221 14.49 -2.70 -10.63
CA SER A 221 13.03 -2.69 -10.52
C SER A 221 12.54 -3.39 -9.25
N TYR A 222 13.23 -4.46 -8.82
CA TYR A 222 12.83 -5.22 -7.64
C TYR A 222 12.91 -4.41 -6.33
N GLN A 223 14.04 -3.77 -6.05
CA GLN A 223 14.21 -3.01 -4.81
C GLN A 223 13.30 -1.79 -4.78
N LEU A 224 13.15 -1.10 -5.92
CA LEU A 224 12.22 0.01 -6.08
C LEU A 224 10.76 -0.46 -5.89
N GLU A 225 10.37 -1.58 -6.49
CA GLU A 225 9.04 -2.17 -6.31
C GLU A 225 8.80 -2.51 -4.84
N SER A 226 9.79 -3.04 -4.12
CA SER A 226 9.66 -3.36 -2.70
C SER A 226 9.38 -2.10 -1.88
N ILE A 227 10.05 -0.98 -2.16
CA ILE A 227 9.81 0.30 -1.50
C ILE A 227 8.39 0.79 -1.78
N PHE A 228 8.01 0.83 -3.05
CA PHE A 228 6.74 1.39 -3.49
C PHE A 228 5.53 0.51 -3.10
N LYS A 229 5.65 -0.81 -3.12
CA LYS A 229 4.57 -1.74 -2.69
C LYS A 229 4.22 -1.60 -1.21
N CYS A 230 5.12 -1.08 -0.37
CA CYS A 230 4.79 -0.77 1.01
C CYS A 230 3.64 0.23 1.14
N TRP A 231 3.42 1.09 0.14
CA TRP A 231 2.31 2.05 0.11
C TRP A 231 0.94 1.41 -0.05
N LEU A 232 0.88 0.12 -0.40
CA LEU A 232 -0.37 -0.62 -0.53
C LEU A 232 -0.81 -1.27 0.79
N HIS A 233 0.03 -1.23 1.84
CA HIS A 233 -0.31 -1.78 3.14
C HIS A 233 -1.10 -0.79 4.00
N ASP A 234 -1.94 -1.34 4.89
CA ASP A 234 -2.63 -0.54 5.89
C ASP A 234 -1.61 0.09 6.86
N CYS A 235 -1.66 1.41 6.99
CA CYS A 235 -0.75 2.21 7.80
C CYS A 235 -1.25 2.47 9.22
N GLY A 236 -2.52 2.13 9.51
CA GLY A 236 -3.14 2.37 10.81
C GLY A 236 -2.49 1.55 11.93
N THR A 237 -2.23 2.20 13.07
CA THR A 237 -1.74 1.58 14.31
C THR A 237 -2.65 1.90 15.50
N ASP A 238 -3.90 2.27 15.24
CA ASP A 238 -4.87 2.69 16.25
C ASP A 238 -5.87 1.60 16.63
N SER A 239 -5.67 0.39 16.11
CA SER A 239 -6.52 -0.77 16.37
C SER A 239 -5.74 -2.07 16.23
N VAL A 240 -6.13 -3.06 17.03
CA VAL A 240 -5.66 -4.45 16.91
C VAL A 240 -6.43 -5.13 15.77
N HIS A 241 -5.77 -5.94 14.95
CA HIS A 241 -6.44 -6.65 13.84
C HIS A 241 -7.04 -7.99 14.28
N LEU A 242 -6.30 -8.77 15.08
CA LEU A 242 -6.80 -10.01 15.67
C LEU A 242 -6.26 -10.26 17.08
N ARG A 243 -6.96 -11.11 17.82
CA ARG A 243 -6.56 -11.64 19.12
C ARG A 243 -6.43 -13.16 19.04
N ILE A 244 -5.35 -13.72 19.58
CA ILE A 244 -5.15 -15.17 19.70
C ILE A 244 -5.16 -15.52 21.18
N ILE A 245 -6.12 -16.32 21.61
CA ILE A 245 -6.25 -16.81 22.99
C ILE A 245 -5.60 -18.17 23.05
N VAL A 246 -4.50 -18.29 23.80
CA VAL A 246 -3.80 -19.55 24.08
C VAL A 246 -3.94 -19.84 25.57
N ASP A 247 -4.90 -20.69 25.93
CA ASP A 247 -5.33 -20.93 27.32
C ASP A 247 -5.68 -19.60 28.02
N LYS A 248 -4.83 -19.12 28.93
CA LYS A 248 -5.04 -17.86 29.68
C LYS A 248 -4.37 -16.65 29.05
N VAL A 249 -3.51 -16.83 28.05
CA VAL A 249 -2.74 -15.76 27.41
C VAL A 249 -3.51 -15.22 26.22
N VAL A 250 -3.69 -13.90 26.17
CA VAL A 250 -4.31 -13.21 25.03
C VAL A 250 -3.21 -12.46 24.29
N LEU A 251 -2.96 -12.85 23.04
CA LEU A 251 -2.00 -12.20 22.17
C LEU A 251 -2.71 -11.24 21.23
N HIS A 252 -2.35 -9.97 21.29
CA HIS A 252 -2.83 -8.94 20.38
C HIS A 252 -1.92 -8.87 19.16
N CYS A 253 -2.51 -9.02 17.97
CA CYS A 253 -1.76 -9.11 16.72
C CYS A 253 -2.31 -8.15 15.66
N ASP A 254 -1.40 -7.68 14.82
CA ASP A 254 -1.71 -7.04 13.55
C ASP A 254 -1.56 -8.04 12.42
N ILE A 255 -2.33 -7.84 11.36
CA ILE A 255 -2.31 -8.68 10.16
C ILE A 255 -1.78 -7.87 8.99
N LYS A 256 -0.87 -8.48 8.22
CA LYS A 256 -0.37 -7.96 6.94
C LYS A 256 -0.68 -8.93 5.82
N GLU A 257 -1.03 -8.39 4.66
CA GLU A 257 -1.08 -9.16 3.42
C GLU A 257 0.34 -9.55 3.00
N CYS A 258 0.53 -10.80 2.58
CA CYS A 258 1.80 -11.25 1.97
C CYS A 258 1.73 -11.29 0.44
N LEU A 259 0.52 -11.29 -0.11
CA LEU A 259 0.23 -11.30 -1.54
C LEU A 259 -0.92 -10.32 -1.79
N LEU A 260 -1.00 -9.77 -3.00
CA LEU A 260 -2.18 -9.00 -3.40
C LEU A 260 -3.38 -9.94 -3.49
N ASN A 261 -4.54 -9.49 -3.01
CA ASN A 261 -5.76 -10.28 -3.17
C ASN A 261 -6.14 -10.36 -4.66
N VAL A 262 -6.00 -11.54 -5.24
CA VAL A 262 -6.26 -11.82 -6.66
C VAL A 262 -7.71 -11.51 -7.05
N GLU A 263 -8.66 -11.64 -6.14
CA GLU A 263 -10.07 -11.30 -6.36
C GLU A 263 -10.31 -9.80 -6.55
N SER A 264 -9.41 -8.96 -6.04
CA SER A 264 -9.47 -7.51 -6.22
C SER A 264 -9.01 -7.07 -7.61
N LEU A 265 -8.38 -7.95 -8.39
CA LEU A 265 -7.91 -7.65 -9.74
C LEU A 265 -9.06 -7.63 -10.76
N PRO A 266 -8.91 -6.88 -11.86
CA PRO A 266 -9.83 -6.97 -13.00
C PRO A 266 -9.66 -8.27 -13.81
N THR A 267 -8.55 -8.99 -13.65
CA THR A 267 -8.14 -10.19 -14.40
C THR A 267 -8.10 -11.45 -13.55
N THR A 268 -8.91 -11.54 -12.49
CA THR A 268 -8.96 -12.67 -11.55
C THR A 268 -9.04 -14.05 -12.22
N SER A 269 -9.73 -14.17 -13.36
CA SER A 269 -9.86 -15.43 -14.13
C SER A 269 -8.57 -15.96 -14.74
N GLN A 270 -7.50 -15.16 -14.82
CA GLN A 270 -6.18 -15.63 -15.26
C GLN A 270 -5.36 -16.26 -14.12
N PHE A 271 -5.79 -16.07 -12.88
CA PHE A 271 -5.03 -16.46 -11.69
C PHE A 271 -5.80 -17.44 -10.79
N LEU A 272 -7.09 -17.66 -11.02
CA LEU A 272 -7.93 -18.61 -10.30
C LEU A 272 -8.62 -19.57 -11.28
N LEU A 273 -8.71 -20.84 -10.91
CA LEU A 273 -9.45 -21.85 -11.67
C LEU A 273 -10.94 -21.74 -11.35
N PHE A 274 -11.78 -21.66 -12.39
CA PHE A 274 -13.25 -21.67 -12.29
C PHE A 274 -13.79 -22.90 -13.03
N PRO A 275 -13.98 -24.05 -12.34
CA PRO A 275 -14.46 -25.28 -12.99
C PRO A 275 -15.94 -25.20 -13.41
N ASN A 276 -16.69 -24.23 -12.89
CA ASN A 276 -18.11 -24.01 -13.21
C ASN A 276 -18.28 -22.83 -14.18
N SER A 277 -19.36 -22.84 -14.96
CA SER A 277 -19.62 -21.94 -16.10
C SER A 277 -19.71 -20.44 -15.79
N SER A 278 -19.65 -20.03 -14.52
CA SER A 278 -19.53 -18.63 -14.12
C SER A 278 -18.08 -18.16 -14.20
N LEU A 279 -17.47 -18.23 -15.40
CA LEU A 279 -16.25 -17.49 -15.65
C LEU A 279 -16.59 -16.01 -15.45
N PRO A 280 -15.92 -15.29 -14.51
CA PRO A 280 -15.96 -13.86 -14.53
C PRO A 280 -15.39 -13.46 -15.89
N GLN A 281 -16.22 -12.97 -16.81
CA GLN A 281 -15.73 -12.43 -18.07
C GLN A 281 -14.62 -11.45 -17.70
N PRO A 282 -13.41 -11.54 -18.29
CA PRO A 282 -12.37 -10.58 -18.03
C PRO A 282 -12.95 -9.21 -18.32
N THR A 283 -13.22 -8.43 -17.28
CA THR A 283 -13.82 -7.12 -17.45
C THR A 283 -12.74 -6.29 -18.11
N THR A 284 -12.85 -6.09 -19.42
CA THR A 284 -11.99 -5.20 -20.21
C THR A 284 -12.04 -3.76 -19.71
N ARG A 285 -12.98 -3.47 -18.80
CA ARG A 285 -13.13 -2.21 -18.10
C ARG A 285 -12.68 -2.37 -16.65
N VAL A 286 -11.47 -1.91 -16.36
CA VAL A 286 -11.12 -1.46 -15.01
C VAL A 286 -12.06 -0.30 -14.72
N ASN A 287 -12.98 -0.44 -13.77
CA ASN A 287 -13.90 0.64 -13.42
C ASN A 287 -13.28 1.40 -12.24
N PRO A 288 -12.57 2.53 -12.46
CA PRO A 288 -11.94 3.27 -11.36
C PRO A 288 -12.99 3.91 -10.44
N VAL A 289 -14.25 4.01 -10.87
CA VAL A 289 -15.31 4.65 -10.11
C VAL A 289 -16.15 3.61 -9.35
N SER A 290 -15.54 2.88 -8.42
CA SER A 290 -16.31 2.38 -7.29
C SER A 290 -16.64 3.59 -6.41
N LYS A 291 -17.92 3.85 -6.13
CA LYS A 291 -18.32 4.89 -5.17
C LYS A 291 -17.46 4.76 -3.92
N GLN A 292 -16.78 5.84 -3.59
CA GLN A 292 -15.88 5.98 -2.45
C GLN A 292 -16.60 5.47 -1.19
N LEU A 293 -16.18 4.31 -0.68
CA LEU A 293 -16.56 3.85 0.65
C LEU A 293 -15.44 4.33 1.58
N SER A 294 -15.51 5.60 1.95
CA SER A 294 -14.76 6.11 3.10
C SER A 294 -15.13 5.26 4.32
N GLY A 295 -14.12 4.71 5.01
CA GLY A 295 -14.29 3.95 6.25
C GLY A 295 -14.86 2.54 6.06
N SER A 296 -14.16 1.67 5.30
CA SER A 296 -14.49 0.24 5.31
C SER A 296 -14.23 -0.33 6.71
N LYS A 297 -15.30 -0.47 7.49
CA LYS A 297 -15.23 -1.11 8.80
C LYS A 297 -15.00 -2.60 8.61
N VAL A 298 -13.88 -3.09 9.14
CA VAL A 298 -13.53 -4.51 9.18
C VAL A 298 -13.53 -4.98 10.63
N PRO A 299 -13.98 -6.22 10.90
CA PRO A 299 -14.09 -6.72 12.26
C PRO A 299 -12.71 -7.02 12.85
N VAL A 300 -12.56 -6.82 14.15
CA VAL A 300 -11.43 -7.39 14.92
C VAL A 300 -11.75 -8.86 15.19
N TYR A 301 -10.85 -9.75 14.79
CA TYR A 301 -11.08 -11.19 14.91
C TYR A 301 -10.52 -11.75 16.21
N THR A 302 -11.28 -12.59 16.90
CA THR A 302 -10.78 -13.35 18.06
C THR A 302 -10.70 -14.83 17.73
N PHE A 303 -9.53 -15.42 17.93
CA PHE A 303 -9.25 -16.83 17.70
C PHE A 303 -8.90 -17.51 19.02
N GLU A 304 -9.53 -18.64 19.27
CA GLU A 304 -9.29 -19.48 20.43
C GLU A 304 -8.48 -20.71 20.01
N ALA A 305 -7.28 -20.86 20.57
CA ALA A 305 -6.44 -22.03 20.33
C ALA A 305 -7.14 -23.30 20.81
N ILE A 306 -7.23 -24.28 19.93
CA ILE A 306 -7.89 -25.57 20.21
C ILE A 306 -6.84 -26.64 20.45
N SER A 307 -5.82 -26.67 19.59
CA SER A 307 -4.80 -27.70 19.60
C SER A 307 -3.54 -27.23 18.88
N VAL A 308 -2.49 -28.01 19.06
CA VAL A 308 -1.23 -27.87 18.34
C VAL A 308 -1.01 -29.16 17.56
N VAL A 309 -0.65 -29.05 16.30
CA VAL A 309 -0.49 -30.18 15.37
C VAL A 309 0.91 -30.13 14.76
N ARG A 310 1.53 -31.28 14.50
CA ARG A 310 2.80 -31.32 13.76
C ARG A 310 2.59 -30.79 12.35
N LYS A 311 3.55 -30.04 11.81
CA LYS A 311 3.45 -29.44 10.48
C LYS A 311 3.21 -30.47 9.38
N GLU A 312 3.89 -31.61 9.44
CA GLU A 312 3.68 -32.79 8.57
C GLU A 312 2.25 -33.36 8.62
N GLY A 313 1.53 -33.15 9.72
CA GLY A 313 0.15 -33.61 9.89
C GLY A 313 -0.89 -32.71 9.25
N LEU A 314 -0.48 -31.55 8.69
CA LEU A 314 -1.38 -30.60 8.05
C LEU A 314 -1.30 -30.73 6.53
N CYS A 315 -2.35 -31.30 5.94
CA CYS A 315 -2.44 -31.43 4.48
C CYS A 315 -2.69 -30.08 3.80
N GLU A 316 -1.84 -29.70 2.85
CA GLU A 316 -1.94 -28.42 2.15
C GLU A 316 -3.22 -28.26 1.33
N SER A 317 -3.79 -29.36 0.83
CA SER A 317 -5.06 -29.34 0.06
C SER A 317 -6.28 -28.97 0.90
N LEU A 318 -6.16 -29.04 2.24
CA LEU A 318 -7.20 -28.62 3.18
C LEU A 318 -7.05 -27.16 3.61
N LEU A 319 -5.99 -26.49 3.15
CA LEU A 319 -5.77 -25.07 3.39
C LEU A 319 -6.34 -24.26 2.23
N PHE A 320 -7.07 -23.20 2.54
CA PHE A 320 -7.71 -22.38 1.50
C PHE A 320 -7.81 -20.91 1.89
N GLY A 321 -8.22 -20.09 0.92
CA GLY A 321 -8.40 -18.65 1.07
C GLY A 321 -7.09 -17.86 0.96
N HIS A 322 -7.20 -16.56 1.21
CA HIS A 322 -6.09 -15.64 1.09
C HIS A 322 -5.13 -15.75 2.30
N PRO A 323 -3.81 -15.93 2.10
CA PRO A 323 -2.86 -16.04 3.18
C PRO A 323 -2.53 -14.68 3.80
N TYR A 324 -2.43 -14.65 5.13
CA TYR A 324 -2.07 -13.44 5.87
C TYR A 324 -0.92 -13.69 6.83
N VAL A 325 -0.14 -12.66 7.14
CA VAL A 325 0.95 -12.72 8.13
C VAL A 325 0.50 -11.98 9.38
N ALA A 326 0.35 -12.69 10.48
CA ALA A 326 0.15 -12.12 11.80
C ALA A 326 1.50 -11.78 12.45
N ILE A 327 1.56 -10.59 13.03
CA ILE A 327 2.67 -10.06 13.82
C ILE A 327 2.14 -9.53 15.14
N ALA A 328 2.98 -9.44 16.17
CA ALA A 328 2.61 -8.75 17.40
C ALA A 328 2.14 -7.31 17.10
N THR A 329 1.07 -6.88 17.76
CA THR A 329 0.43 -5.59 17.48
C THR A 329 1.35 -4.41 17.82
N ARG A 330 1.18 -3.32 17.06
CA ARG A 330 1.77 -2.02 17.33
C ARG A 330 0.72 -0.98 17.72
N CYS A 331 -0.43 -1.43 18.22
CA CYS A 331 -1.54 -0.57 18.59
C CYS A 331 -1.12 0.40 19.70
N TRP A 332 -0.98 1.69 19.38
CA TRP A 332 -0.50 2.71 20.34
C TRP A 332 -1.48 2.97 21.49
N LYS A 333 -2.73 2.53 21.37
CA LYS A 333 -3.75 2.65 22.42
C LYS A 333 -3.57 1.67 23.57
N ILE A 334 -2.69 0.67 23.41
CA ILE A 334 -2.33 -0.28 24.46
C ILE A 334 -1.16 0.31 25.26
N ASP A 335 -1.14 0.07 26.57
CA ASP A 335 -0.04 0.52 27.43
C ASP A 335 1.31 -0.04 26.98
N TRP A 336 2.38 0.76 27.11
CA TRP A 336 3.72 0.38 26.66
C TRP A 336 4.24 -0.91 27.31
N GLY A 337 4.01 -1.09 28.61
CA GLY A 337 4.43 -2.31 29.32
C GLY A 337 3.64 -3.54 28.86
N GLU A 338 2.36 -3.36 28.52
CA GLU A 338 1.53 -4.41 27.94
C GLU A 338 1.96 -4.76 26.51
N LEU A 339 2.31 -3.77 25.68
CA LEU A 339 2.84 -3.98 24.33
C LEU A 339 4.14 -4.77 24.35
N GLU A 340 5.07 -4.42 25.24
CA GLU A 340 6.35 -5.13 25.37
C GLU A 340 6.13 -6.58 25.82
N ARG A 341 5.29 -6.78 26.84
CA ARG A 341 4.93 -8.13 27.30
C ARG A 341 4.27 -8.95 26.18
N ASN A 342 3.34 -8.36 25.43
CA ASN A 342 2.67 -9.00 24.31
C ASN A 342 3.67 -9.40 23.21
N GLN A 343 4.64 -8.54 22.89
CA GLN A 343 5.71 -8.83 21.93
C GLN A 343 6.57 -10.02 22.40
N GLN A 344 6.95 -10.05 23.68
CA GLN A 344 7.74 -11.15 24.25
C GLN A 344 6.97 -12.46 24.21
N GLN A 345 5.69 -12.45 24.61
CA GLN A 345 4.83 -13.64 24.60
C GLN A 345 4.58 -14.15 23.18
N PHE A 346 4.29 -13.26 22.24
CA PHE A 346 4.12 -13.61 20.83
C PHE A 346 5.40 -14.25 20.26
N THR A 347 6.55 -13.64 20.54
CA THR A 347 7.85 -14.15 20.07
C THR A 347 8.15 -15.54 20.67
N ALA A 348 7.89 -15.72 21.96
CA ALA A 348 8.06 -17.02 22.63
C ALA A 348 7.16 -18.10 22.02
N LEU A 349 5.89 -17.79 21.70
CA LEU A 349 4.98 -18.70 21.02
C LEU A 349 5.52 -19.11 19.64
N VAL A 350 5.91 -18.13 18.81
CA VAL A 350 6.43 -18.40 17.46
C VAL A 350 7.69 -19.27 17.52
N GLN A 351 8.63 -18.95 18.41
CA GLN A 351 9.87 -19.72 18.59
C GLN A 351 9.58 -21.14 19.05
N TYR A 352 8.64 -21.32 20.00
CA TYR A 352 8.23 -22.64 20.46
C TYR A 352 7.63 -23.48 19.34
N LEU A 353 6.71 -22.91 18.56
CA LEU A 353 6.09 -23.60 17.43
C LEU A 353 7.14 -23.97 16.37
N ASN A 354 8.05 -23.04 16.04
CA ASN A 354 9.07 -23.27 15.02
C ASN A 354 10.10 -24.34 15.44
N LYS A 355 10.55 -24.30 16.70
CA LYS A 355 11.55 -25.26 17.23
C LYS A 355 11.04 -26.70 17.23
N ASN A 356 9.74 -26.89 17.41
CA ASN A 356 9.12 -28.20 17.54
C ASN A 356 8.38 -28.66 16.26
N ASP A 357 8.50 -27.90 15.16
CA ASP A 357 7.78 -28.13 13.90
C ASP A 357 6.26 -28.28 14.09
N LEU A 358 5.70 -27.35 14.86
CA LEU A 358 4.30 -27.33 15.27
C LEU A 358 3.52 -26.19 14.59
N VAL A 359 2.23 -26.42 14.40
CA VAL A 359 1.25 -25.47 13.89
C VAL A 359 0.14 -25.31 14.93
N LEU A 360 -0.25 -24.08 15.22
CA LEU A 360 -1.35 -23.79 16.12
C LEU A 360 -2.68 -23.80 15.35
N LEU A 361 -3.62 -24.65 15.75
CA LEU A 361 -4.99 -24.65 15.24
C LEU A 361 -5.88 -23.83 16.16
N ALA A 362 -6.63 -22.89 15.59
CA ALA A 362 -7.53 -22.03 16.34
C ALA A 362 -8.91 -21.93 15.69
N LYS A 363 -9.91 -21.78 16.55
CA LYS A 363 -11.31 -21.54 16.20
C LYS A 363 -11.57 -20.05 16.21
N ARG A 364 -12.22 -19.51 15.18
CA ARG A 364 -12.76 -18.15 15.25
C ARG A 364 -13.93 -18.13 16.23
N GLN A 365 -13.87 -17.25 17.23
CA GLN A 365 -15.01 -17.01 18.10
C GLN A 365 -16.09 -16.27 17.32
N SER A 366 -17.32 -16.80 17.37
CA SER A 366 -18.50 -16.13 16.87
C SER A 366 -18.91 -15.01 17.83
N PRO A 367 -19.28 -13.81 17.34
CA PRO A 367 -19.88 -12.81 18.21
C PRO A 367 -21.14 -13.39 18.85
N LYS A 368 -21.24 -13.34 20.18
CA LYS A 368 -22.41 -13.84 20.91
C LYS A 368 -23.59 -12.91 20.62
N SER A 369 -24.51 -13.36 19.77
CA SER A 369 -25.74 -12.63 19.40
C SER A 369 -26.58 -12.30 20.64
N THR A 370 -27.06 -11.06 20.74
CA THR A 370 -28.02 -10.61 21.77
C THR A 370 -29.48 -10.96 21.44
N THR A 371 -29.74 -11.47 20.23
CA THR A 371 -31.06 -11.89 19.75
C THR A 371 -31.10 -13.40 19.52
N SER A 372 -32.31 -13.96 19.50
CA SER A 372 -32.66 -15.37 19.21
C SER A 372 -32.28 -15.83 17.77
N GLU A 373 -31.15 -15.39 17.26
CA GLU A 373 -30.61 -15.78 15.97
C GLU A 373 -29.82 -17.08 16.11
N LYS A 374 -29.99 -17.97 15.13
CA LYS A 374 -29.30 -19.26 15.07
C LYS A 374 -27.78 -19.04 15.07
N PRO A 375 -27.00 -19.89 15.77
CA PRO A 375 -25.55 -19.74 15.80
C PRO A 375 -24.95 -19.88 14.40
N LEU A 376 -24.04 -18.96 14.05
CA LEU A 376 -23.24 -19.03 12.82
C LEU A 376 -22.22 -20.18 12.91
N PRO A 377 -21.85 -20.81 11.78
CA PRO A 377 -20.79 -21.81 11.76
C PRO A 377 -19.45 -21.20 12.20
N SER A 378 -18.63 -22.02 12.85
CA SER A 378 -17.30 -21.61 13.30
C SER A 378 -16.25 -21.89 12.23
N GLY A 379 -15.44 -20.88 11.90
CA GLY A 379 -14.28 -21.06 11.03
C GLY A 379 -13.05 -21.54 11.80
N PHE A 380 -12.23 -22.37 11.16
CA PHE A 380 -10.98 -22.89 11.71
C PHE A 380 -9.79 -22.36 10.92
N PHE A 381 -8.70 -22.08 11.62
CA PHE A 381 -7.52 -21.43 11.07
C PHE A 381 -6.25 -22.08 11.60
N ALA A 382 -5.25 -22.20 10.72
CA ALA A 382 -3.92 -22.66 11.04
C ALA A 382 -2.97 -21.46 11.11
N PHE A 383 -2.17 -21.39 12.17
CA PHE A 383 -1.12 -20.41 12.39
C PHE A 383 0.23 -21.11 12.28
N LEU A 384 0.84 -21.02 11.10
CA LEU A 384 2.12 -21.64 10.80
C LEU A 384 3.28 -20.70 11.18
N PRO A 385 4.24 -21.11 12.00
CA PRO A 385 5.33 -20.24 12.43
C PRO A 385 6.32 -19.94 11.30
N SER A 386 6.83 -18.71 11.27
CA SER A 386 7.94 -18.30 10.42
C SER A 386 8.74 -17.17 11.06
N LYS A 387 10.04 -17.40 11.33
CA LYS A 387 10.95 -16.47 12.02
C LYS A 387 10.28 -15.81 13.26
N ASN A 388 9.75 -14.59 13.11
CA ASN A 388 9.07 -13.82 14.16
C ASN A 388 7.61 -13.48 13.81
N THR A 389 6.95 -14.33 13.01
CA THR A 389 5.61 -14.11 12.45
C THR A 389 4.82 -15.42 12.41
N LEU A 390 3.50 -15.31 12.25
CA LEU A 390 2.61 -16.46 12.02
C LEU A 390 1.89 -16.29 10.68
N LEU A 391 2.03 -17.27 9.78
CA LEU A 391 1.23 -17.35 8.56
C LEU A 391 -0.15 -17.92 8.91
N VAL A 392 -1.20 -17.16 8.64
CA VAL A 392 -2.59 -17.48 8.91
C VAL A 392 -3.25 -17.99 7.64
N LYS A 393 -3.81 -19.21 7.69
CA LYS A 393 -4.59 -19.82 6.60
C LYS A 393 -5.89 -20.42 7.14
N SER A 394 -6.95 -20.38 6.34
CA SER A 394 -8.21 -21.07 6.67
C SER A 394 -8.03 -22.57 6.49
N VAL A 395 -8.69 -23.37 7.34
CA VAL A 395 -8.63 -24.84 7.33
C VAL A 395 -10.03 -25.40 7.08
N ALA A 396 -10.12 -26.40 6.19
CA ALA A 396 -11.38 -27.05 5.88
C ALA A 396 -11.95 -27.78 7.11
N SER A 397 -13.25 -27.60 7.37
CA SER A 397 -14.01 -28.40 8.32
C SER A 397 -14.70 -29.56 7.60
N LYS A 398 -15.21 -30.53 8.38
CA LYS A 398 -15.91 -31.72 7.87
C LYS A 398 -16.97 -31.39 6.82
N GLU A 399 -17.75 -30.33 7.03
CA GLU A 399 -18.86 -29.94 6.15
C GLU A 399 -18.40 -29.37 4.80
N LEU A 400 -17.14 -28.91 4.71
CA LEU A 400 -16.54 -28.41 3.47
C LEU A 400 -15.82 -29.51 2.67
N MET A 401 -15.67 -30.71 3.25
CA MET A 401 -15.01 -31.82 2.58
C MET A 401 -15.97 -32.50 1.61
N MET A 402 -15.53 -32.63 0.36
CA MET A 402 -16.21 -33.44 -0.64
C MET A 402 -15.65 -34.85 -0.63
N PRO A 403 -16.46 -35.89 -0.87
CA PRO A 403 -15.95 -37.25 -1.04
C PRO A 403 -15.08 -37.29 -2.28
N LEU A 404 -13.78 -37.56 -2.08
CA LEU A 404 -12.90 -37.97 -3.17
C LEU A 404 -13.11 -39.49 -3.32
N GLY A 405 -13.45 -39.93 -4.53
CA GLY A 405 -13.56 -41.36 -4.81
C GLY A 405 -12.23 -42.04 -4.51
N GLU A 406 -12.26 -43.27 -3.98
CA GLU A 406 -11.04 -44.07 -3.81
C GLU A 406 -10.35 -44.17 -5.16
N MET A 407 -9.19 -43.53 -5.27
CA MET A 407 -8.32 -43.71 -6.41
C MET A 407 -7.54 -45.00 -6.17
N GLU A 408 -7.93 -46.08 -6.85
CA GLU A 408 -7.10 -47.28 -6.92
C GLU A 408 -5.72 -46.88 -7.48
N LEU A 409 -4.67 -47.05 -6.67
CA LEU A 409 -3.29 -46.95 -7.12
C LEU A 409 -3.00 -48.18 -8.00
N LYS A 410 -3.38 -48.10 -9.28
CA LYS A 410 -3.01 -49.11 -10.27
C LYS A 410 -1.52 -48.96 -10.58
N GLU A 411 -0.80 -50.07 -10.61
CA GLU A 411 0.59 -50.07 -11.09
C GLU A 411 0.63 -49.49 -12.51
N MET A 412 1.37 -48.41 -12.68
CA MET A 412 1.56 -47.78 -13.98
C MET A 412 2.51 -48.63 -14.83
N PRO A 413 2.18 -48.86 -16.12
CA PRO A 413 3.09 -49.50 -17.06
C PRO A 413 4.45 -48.79 -17.10
N GLU A 414 5.52 -49.57 -17.13
CA GLU A 414 6.89 -49.05 -17.00
C GLU A 414 7.32 -48.22 -18.21
N ASP A 415 6.82 -48.57 -19.39
CA ASP A 415 6.99 -47.80 -20.63
C ASP A 415 6.45 -46.37 -20.50
N VAL A 416 5.27 -46.19 -19.90
CA VAL A 416 4.68 -44.85 -19.67
C VAL A 416 5.48 -44.04 -18.65
N LYS A 417 6.04 -44.69 -17.62
CA LYS A 417 6.91 -44.01 -16.65
C LYS A 417 8.18 -43.52 -17.31
N VAL A 418 8.85 -44.39 -18.09
CA VAL A 418 10.07 -44.04 -18.81
C VAL A 418 9.82 -42.91 -19.81
N GLU A 419 8.73 -42.96 -20.58
CA GLU A 419 8.33 -41.89 -21.49
C GLU A 419 8.13 -40.56 -20.76
N MET A 420 7.43 -40.57 -19.62
CA MET A 420 7.20 -39.36 -18.83
C MET A 420 8.49 -38.82 -18.22
N GLU A 421 9.36 -39.69 -17.70
CA GLU A 421 10.68 -39.31 -17.19
C GLU A 421 11.55 -38.68 -18.28
N GLU A 422 11.55 -39.22 -19.49
CA GLU A 422 12.25 -38.62 -20.64
C GLU A 422 11.67 -37.24 -21.00
N CYS A 423 10.34 -37.09 -20.98
CA CYS A 423 9.68 -35.79 -21.18
C CYS A 423 10.08 -34.77 -20.11
N LEU A 424 10.14 -35.18 -18.84
CA LEU A 424 10.51 -34.30 -17.72
C LEU A 424 12.01 -33.95 -17.72
N LYS A 425 12.89 -34.87 -18.14
CA LYS A 425 14.34 -34.61 -18.29
C LYS A 425 14.65 -33.53 -19.32
N ASN A 426 13.73 -33.28 -20.27
CA ASN A 426 13.87 -32.18 -21.24
C ASN A 426 13.48 -30.81 -20.65
N LEU A 427 12.88 -30.76 -19.46
CA LEU A 427 12.53 -29.53 -18.77
C LEU A 427 13.69 -29.05 -17.88
N GLU A 428 13.80 -27.72 -17.73
CA GLU A 428 14.76 -27.12 -16.81
C GLU A 428 14.32 -27.37 -15.35
N GLU A 429 15.04 -28.23 -14.64
CA GLU A 429 14.84 -28.44 -13.21
C GLU A 429 15.42 -27.26 -12.41
N LYS A 430 14.63 -26.68 -11.51
CA LYS A 430 15.03 -25.57 -10.65
C LYS A 430 14.84 -25.94 -9.19
N ASP A 431 15.90 -25.83 -8.40
CA ASP A 431 15.85 -26.07 -6.95
C ASP A 431 14.95 -25.08 -6.21
N ILE A 432 14.83 -23.85 -6.73
CA ILE A 432 14.09 -22.77 -6.09
C ILE A 432 13.23 -22.03 -7.12
N TYR A 433 11.92 -22.01 -6.87
CA TYR A 433 11.01 -21.11 -7.57
C TYR A 433 11.14 -19.68 -7.04
N ASN A 434 11.60 -18.76 -7.90
CA ASN A 434 11.68 -17.33 -7.57
C ASN A 434 10.53 -16.55 -8.23
N PRO A 435 9.50 -16.10 -7.48
CA PRO A 435 8.38 -15.36 -8.05
C PRO A 435 8.79 -14.02 -8.67
N LEU A 436 9.94 -13.45 -8.28
CA LEU A 436 10.44 -12.18 -8.79
C LEU A 436 11.05 -12.31 -10.19
N ALA A 437 11.39 -13.52 -10.62
CA ALA A 437 11.95 -13.79 -11.94
C ALA A 437 10.88 -13.98 -13.02
N ILE A 438 9.59 -14.00 -12.65
CA ILE A 438 8.48 -14.34 -13.54
C ILE A 438 7.55 -13.14 -13.67
N SER A 439 7.30 -12.73 -14.92
CA SER A 439 6.33 -11.69 -15.23
C SER A 439 5.08 -12.30 -15.85
N SER A 440 3.92 -11.99 -15.27
CA SER A 440 2.61 -12.38 -15.82
C SER A 440 2.09 -11.42 -16.88
N GLY A 441 2.80 -10.31 -17.16
CA GLY A 441 2.29 -9.23 -18.02
C GLY A 441 1.17 -8.39 -17.41
N LEU A 442 0.90 -8.53 -16.09
CA LEU A 442 -0.16 -7.80 -15.39
C LEU A 442 -0.05 -6.29 -15.57
N TYR A 443 1.13 -5.70 -15.31
CA TYR A 443 1.33 -4.25 -15.40
C TYR A 443 1.09 -3.73 -16.82
N THR A 444 1.60 -4.43 -17.83
CA THR A 444 1.37 -4.11 -19.25
C THR A 444 -0.12 -4.10 -19.60
N PHE A 445 -0.88 -5.10 -19.11
CA PHE A 445 -2.33 -5.17 -19.30
C PHE A 445 -3.06 -4.00 -18.63
N LEU A 446 -2.72 -3.67 -17.37
CA LEU A 446 -3.38 -2.60 -16.61
C LEU A 446 -3.14 -1.24 -17.25
N SER A 447 -1.88 -0.91 -17.55
CA SER A 447 -1.50 0.34 -18.20
C SER A 447 -2.20 0.51 -19.56
N SER A 448 -2.24 -0.56 -20.37
CA SER A 448 -2.93 -0.55 -21.66
C SER A 448 -4.45 -0.36 -21.52
N SER A 449 -5.06 -0.96 -20.50
CA SER A 449 -6.50 -0.89 -20.25
C SER A 449 -6.92 0.50 -19.78
N ILE A 450 -6.15 1.13 -18.89
CA ILE A 450 -6.41 2.50 -18.42
C ILE A 450 -6.26 3.51 -19.57
N ASN A 451 -5.24 3.34 -20.41
CA ASN A 451 -5.01 4.19 -21.58
C ASN A 451 -6.17 4.19 -22.59
N LYS A 452 -6.77 3.03 -22.84
CA LYS A 452 -7.94 2.92 -23.72
C LYS A 452 -9.15 3.71 -23.17
N MET A 453 -9.29 3.79 -21.85
CA MET A 453 -10.37 4.56 -21.22
C MET A 453 -10.17 6.07 -21.35
N ASN A 454 -8.93 6.55 -21.15
CA ASN A 454 -8.63 7.98 -21.19
C ASN A 454 -8.77 8.59 -22.60
N LYS A 455 -8.58 7.81 -23.67
CA LYS A 455 -8.82 8.26 -25.06
C LYS A 455 -10.28 8.67 -25.34
N SER A 456 -11.23 8.27 -24.49
CA SER A 456 -12.65 8.67 -24.60
C SER A 456 -12.97 10.03 -23.97
N ARG A 457 -12.02 10.65 -23.24
CA ARG A 457 -12.15 11.99 -22.67
C ARG A 457 -10.98 12.85 -23.14
N PRO A 458 -11.17 13.82 -24.05
CA PRO A 458 -10.08 14.70 -24.44
C PRO A 458 -9.61 15.48 -23.21
N ALA A 459 -8.39 15.21 -22.76
CA ALA A 459 -7.69 16.02 -21.76
C ALA A 459 -7.22 17.33 -22.41
N ALA A 460 -8.17 18.18 -22.79
CA ALA A 460 -7.85 19.51 -23.25
C ALA A 460 -7.35 20.33 -22.05
N ASN A 461 -6.10 20.79 -22.12
CA ASN A 461 -5.49 21.87 -21.32
C ASN A 461 -4.67 21.51 -20.06
N PHE A 462 -4.25 20.26 -19.83
CA PHE A 462 -3.23 20.02 -18.79
C PHE A 462 -1.82 20.31 -19.34
N ILE A 463 -1.23 21.40 -18.88
CA ILE A 463 0.17 21.72 -19.13
C ILE A 463 0.93 21.31 -17.87
N VAL A 464 1.90 20.42 -17.99
CA VAL A 464 2.81 20.12 -16.87
C VAL A 464 3.46 21.43 -16.46
N PRO A 465 3.39 21.86 -15.18
CA PRO A 465 4.02 23.08 -14.73
C PRO A 465 5.50 23.11 -15.11
N THR A 466 5.82 23.87 -16.16
CA THR A 466 7.17 24.29 -16.54
C THR A 466 8.19 23.19 -16.91
N ILE A 467 7.76 22.11 -17.58
CA ILE A 467 8.72 21.21 -18.29
C ILE A 467 8.91 21.64 -19.76
N CYS A 468 7.87 22.13 -20.44
CA CYS A 468 7.87 22.26 -21.90
C CYS A 468 8.06 23.68 -22.48
N LYS A 469 8.65 24.65 -21.76
CA LYS A 469 8.90 25.99 -22.33
C LYS A 469 10.26 26.55 -21.93
N ASP A 470 11.27 26.20 -22.73
CA ASP A 470 12.31 27.16 -23.09
C ASP A 470 12.04 27.55 -24.55
N ASN A 471 11.38 28.69 -24.72
CA ASN A 471 11.51 29.54 -25.90
C ASN A 471 11.11 30.96 -25.49
N ASP A 472 12.14 31.80 -25.46
CA ASP A 472 12.19 33.26 -25.52
C ASP A 472 11.27 34.09 -24.62
N LEU A 473 11.95 34.80 -23.71
CA LEU A 473 11.48 36.04 -23.10
C LEU A 473 10.94 37.01 -24.16
N ARG A 474 9.67 37.41 -24.04
CA ARG A 474 9.23 38.82 -23.96
C ARG A 474 7.73 38.92 -23.66
N ASN A 475 7.45 39.63 -22.57
CA ASN A 475 6.19 40.34 -22.25
C ASN A 475 4.88 39.54 -22.15
N LYS A 476 4.48 39.24 -20.90
CA LYS A 476 3.23 39.75 -20.28
C LYS A 476 3.10 39.22 -18.86
N LYS A 477 3.13 40.13 -17.87
CA LYS A 477 2.68 39.85 -16.49
C LYS A 477 1.22 39.39 -16.53
N LYS A 478 0.95 38.16 -16.10
CA LYS A 478 -0.38 37.76 -15.61
C LYS A 478 -0.20 36.94 -14.34
N LYS A 479 -0.70 37.48 -13.22
CA LYS A 479 -0.91 36.75 -11.96
C LYS A 479 -1.83 35.57 -12.25
N CYS A 480 -1.43 34.36 -11.86
CA CYS A 480 -2.32 33.20 -11.85
C CYS A 480 -2.51 32.76 -10.40
N ALA A 481 -3.67 33.10 -9.85
CA ALA A 481 -4.17 32.51 -8.62
C ALA A 481 -4.73 31.12 -8.96
N VAL A 482 -4.35 30.12 -8.17
CA VAL A 482 -4.97 28.79 -8.20
C VAL A 482 -6.34 28.92 -7.53
N LEU A 483 -7.42 28.77 -8.31
CA LEU A 483 -8.77 28.66 -7.76
C LEU A 483 -9.02 27.20 -7.34
N PRO A 484 -9.57 26.95 -6.14
CA PRO A 484 -9.99 25.61 -5.74
C PRO A 484 -11.19 25.15 -6.57
N VAL A 485 -11.22 23.85 -6.85
CA VAL A 485 -12.28 23.17 -7.61
C VAL A 485 -13.59 23.25 -6.81
N ALA A 486 -14.54 24.06 -7.27
CA ALA A 486 -15.90 24.06 -6.77
C ALA A 486 -16.65 22.83 -7.31
N GLU A 487 -17.35 22.13 -6.42
CA GLU A 487 -18.30 21.07 -6.74
C GLU A 487 -19.34 21.55 -7.76
N VAL A 488 -19.64 20.69 -8.75
CA VAL A 488 -20.74 20.89 -9.67
C VAL A 488 -22.06 20.71 -8.89
N GLN A 489 -22.59 21.81 -8.38
CA GLN A 489 -23.98 21.85 -7.92
C GLN A 489 -24.92 21.81 -9.14
N VAL A 490 -25.69 20.73 -9.24
CA VAL A 490 -26.84 20.63 -10.13
C VAL A 490 -27.87 21.67 -9.70
N LYS A 491 -28.05 22.73 -10.49
CA LYS A 491 -29.14 23.70 -10.33
C LYS A 491 -30.49 23.00 -10.50
N LYS A 492 -31.20 22.77 -9.39
CA LYS A 492 -32.66 22.67 -9.39
C LYS A 492 -33.21 24.08 -9.21
N SER A 493 -33.89 24.59 -10.22
CA SER A 493 -34.63 25.85 -10.18
C SER A 493 -35.75 25.79 -9.15
N ARG A 494 -35.84 26.86 -8.35
CA ARG A 494 -36.86 27.16 -7.34
C ARG A 494 -38.25 27.26 -7.97
N GLU A 495 -39.24 26.72 -7.28
CA GLU A 495 -40.49 27.45 -7.02
C GLU A 495 -40.85 27.29 -5.54
N LEU A 496 -41.07 28.44 -4.89
CA LEU A 496 -41.67 28.61 -3.57
C LEU A 496 -43.17 28.21 -3.69
N THR A 497 -43.96 27.82 -2.69
CA THR A 497 -44.04 28.17 -1.26
C THR A 497 -45.14 27.27 -0.64
N LEU A 498 -45.26 27.32 0.70
CA LEU A 498 -46.41 26.95 1.56
C LEU A 498 -46.36 25.58 2.28
N GLN A 499 -45.90 25.68 3.53
CA GLN A 499 -46.66 25.35 4.75
C GLN A 499 -47.55 24.09 4.71
N ASN A 500 -47.14 23.04 5.44
CA ASN A 500 -47.79 22.63 6.70
C ASN A 500 -47.23 21.30 7.22
N ASP A 501 -46.86 21.34 8.49
CA ASP A 501 -47.02 20.35 9.56
C ASP A 501 -46.87 18.84 9.29
N PHE A 502 -45.88 18.30 10.01
CA PHE A 502 -45.77 16.93 10.49
C PHE A 502 -47.09 16.41 11.11
N MET A 503 -47.50 15.19 10.74
CA MET A 503 -48.08 14.20 11.67
C MET A 503 -47.97 12.77 11.10
N THR A 504 -47.02 12.03 11.68
CA THR A 504 -47.08 10.68 12.26
C THR A 504 -47.67 9.47 11.51
N ALA A 505 -46.97 8.36 11.76
CA ALA A 505 -47.11 7.00 11.27
C ALA A 505 -48.48 6.30 11.47
N SER A 506 -48.60 5.17 10.75
CA SER A 506 -49.35 3.96 11.11
C SER A 506 -50.76 3.81 10.51
N ALA A 507 -50.89 2.94 9.49
CA ALA A 507 -52.06 2.10 9.23
C ALA A 507 -51.74 1.09 8.10
N MET A 508 -51.31 -0.12 8.46
CA MET A 508 -52.13 -1.35 8.35
C MET A 508 -52.57 -1.74 6.92
N PHE A 509 -51.77 -2.60 6.28
CA PHE A 509 -52.27 -3.52 5.25
C PHE A 509 -52.94 -4.72 5.91
N LYS A 510 -54.27 -4.84 5.78
CA LYS A 510 -55.00 -6.10 5.96
C LYS A 510 -56.10 -6.23 4.90
N LYS A 511 -55.96 -7.28 4.10
CA LYS A 511 -57.00 -8.12 3.45
C LYS A 511 -58.04 -7.42 2.58
N ARG A 512 -58.09 -7.80 1.29
CA ARG A 512 -59.15 -8.68 0.71
C ARG A 512 -58.99 -8.80 -0.82
N PHE A 513 -58.89 -10.04 -1.30
CA PHE A 513 -59.51 -10.45 -2.57
C PHE A 513 -61.03 -10.52 -2.36
N PRO A 514 -61.85 -10.32 -3.41
CA PRO A 514 -62.42 -11.48 -4.11
C PRO A 514 -62.54 -11.32 -5.64
N ASN A 515 -62.98 -12.43 -6.25
CA ASN A 515 -62.99 -12.78 -7.66
C ASN A 515 -64.17 -12.20 -8.49
N ASN A 516 -64.01 -12.36 -9.82
CA ASN A 516 -64.99 -12.72 -10.87
C ASN A 516 -65.74 -11.65 -11.70
N LEU A 517 -65.93 -12.02 -12.98
CA LEU A 517 -66.64 -11.46 -14.15
C LEU A 517 -65.64 -10.97 -15.23
N GLU A 518 -65.47 -11.58 -16.40
CA GLU A 518 -66.13 -12.69 -17.15
C GLU A 518 -65.07 -13.64 -17.75
#